data_AF-A0A5C6CT32-F1
#
_entry.id   AF-A0A5C6CT32-F1
#
_cell.length_a   1.000
_cell.length_b   1.000
_cell.length_c   1.000
_cell.angle_alpha   90.00
_cell.angle_beta   90.00
_cell.angle_gamma   90.00
#
_symmetry.space_group_name_H-M   'P 1'
#
loop_
_entity.id
_entity.type
_entity.pdbx_description
1 polymer ?
#
loop_
_entity_poly.entity_id
_entity_poly.type
_entity_poly.pdbx_seq_one_letter_code
_entity_poly.pdbx_strand_id
1 'polypeptide(L)'
;MFTRYNILRWICFIPAGFISAFLVSFPVHWFVMVNLGGWAFDPLIVIDSEQTLRAIELFLQAGAGSLAFVYFASSTAPSHRFFVSIFLAVIVTLGLEFAVYWLNVELDSGGSNYEFRGGFYNTVARVVGATAASYLIWHSEKRQSDL
;
A
#
# COMPACT_ATOMS: atom_id res chain seq x y z
N MET A 1 -18.35 -3.78 -25.33
CA MET A 1 -17.59 -4.69 -26.23
C MET A 1 -16.16 -4.78 -25.70
N PHE A 2 -15.72 -5.95 -25.21
CA PHE A 2 -14.34 -6.12 -24.72
C PHE A 2 -13.39 -6.22 -25.91
N THR A 3 -12.64 -5.16 -26.20
CA THR A 3 -11.53 -5.22 -27.15
C THR A 3 -10.35 -5.97 -26.51
N ARG A 4 -9.49 -6.62 -27.31
CA ARG A 4 -8.30 -7.36 -26.81
C ARG A 4 -7.42 -6.51 -25.88
N TYR A 5 -7.37 -5.20 -26.13
CA TYR A 5 -6.70 -4.21 -25.29
C TYR A 5 -7.31 -4.10 -23.87
N ASN A 6 -8.63 -4.20 -23.74
CA ASN A 6 -9.30 -4.15 -22.44
C ASN A 6 -8.99 -5.39 -21.59
N ILE A 7 -8.84 -6.56 -22.22
CA ILE A 7 -8.49 -7.81 -21.53
C ILE A 7 -7.06 -7.72 -20.96
N LEU A 8 -6.10 -7.26 -21.75
CA LEU A 8 -4.72 -7.07 -21.28
C LEU A 8 -4.65 -6.10 -20.10
N ARG A 9 -5.42 -5.00 -20.13
CA ARG A 9 -5.50 -4.05 -19.01
C ARG A 9 -6.06 -4.68 -17.73
N TRP A 10 -7.06 -5.55 -17.83
CA TRP A 10 -7.58 -6.31 -16.69
C TRP A 10 -6.64 -7.41 -16.18
N ILE A 11 -5.72 -7.91 -17.01
CA ILE A 11 -4.69 -8.85 -16.54
C ILE A 11 -3.57 -8.09 -15.82
N CYS A 12 -3.18 -6.92 -16.34
CA CYS A 12 -2.06 -6.15 -15.83
C CYS A 12 -2.38 -5.28 -14.60
N PHE A 13 -3.66 -5.05 -14.26
CA PHE A 13 -3.98 -4.07 -13.21
C PHE A 13 -3.48 -4.48 -11.80
N ILE A 14 -3.64 -5.74 -11.40
CA ILE A 14 -3.12 -6.24 -10.12
C ILE A 14 -1.58 -6.25 -10.11
N PRO A 15 -0.89 -6.82 -11.12
CA PRO A 15 0.58 -6.74 -11.22
C PRO A 15 1.13 -5.32 -11.14
N ALA A 16 0.49 -4.35 -11.81
CA ALA A 16 0.89 -2.95 -11.74
C ALA A 16 0.85 -2.41 -10.30
N GLY A 17 -0.19 -2.76 -9.54
CA GLY A 17 -0.29 -2.44 -8.13
C GLY A 17 0.89 -2.98 -7.32
N PHE A 18 1.19 -4.28 -7.43
CA PHE A 18 2.30 -4.89 -6.69
C PHE A 18 3.67 -4.31 -7.04
N ILE A 19 3.94 -4.11 -8.32
CA ILE A 19 5.20 -3.50 -8.78
C ILE A 19 5.32 -2.09 -8.20
N SER A 20 4.25 -1.29 -8.24
CA SER A 20 4.29 0.07 -7.71
C SER A 20 4.51 0.12 -6.20
N ALA A 21 3.86 -0.78 -5.44
CA ALA A 21 4.06 -0.88 -4.00
C ALA A 21 5.51 -1.25 -3.65
N PHE A 22 6.08 -2.21 -4.39
CA PHE A 22 7.49 -2.60 -4.23
C PHE A 22 8.45 -1.45 -4.55
N LEU A 23 8.21 -0.73 -5.66
CA LEU A 23 9.05 0.39 -6.07
C LEU A 23 9.01 1.55 -5.05
N VAL A 24 7.89 1.76 -4.36
CA VAL A 24 7.76 2.78 -3.32
C VAL A 24 8.45 2.39 -2.01
N SER A 25 8.62 1.10 -1.73
CA SER A 25 9.37 0.66 -0.55
C SER A 25 10.82 1.15 -0.56
N PHE A 26 11.44 1.27 -1.73
CA PHE A 26 12.83 1.74 -1.84
C PHE A 26 13.04 3.19 -1.39
N PRO A 27 12.34 4.21 -1.94
CA PRO A 27 12.49 5.58 -1.47
C PRO A 27 12.03 5.76 -0.01
N VAL A 28 11.06 4.97 0.47
CA VAL A 28 10.67 4.97 1.89
C VAL A 28 11.81 4.46 2.77
N HIS A 29 12.41 3.32 2.41
CA HIS A 29 13.55 2.76 3.13
C HIS A 29 14.72 3.75 3.16
N TRP A 30 15.06 4.33 2.01
CA TRP A 30 16.11 5.33 1.90
C TRP A 30 15.82 6.56 2.76
N PHE A 31 14.59 7.07 2.74
CA PHE A 31 14.18 8.21 3.57
C PHE A 31 14.40 7.92 5.06
N VAL A 32 14.00 6.75 5.54
CA VAL A 32 14.18 6.34 6.94
C VAL A 32 15.66 6.23 7.29
N MET A 33 16.47 5.55 6.47
CA MET A 33 17.90 5.37 6.78
C MET A 33 18.68 6.68 6.78
N VAL A 34 18.43 7.56 5.81
CA VAL A 34 19.12 8.85 5.70
C VAL A 34 18.68 9.81 6.80
N ASN A 35 17.38 9.96 7.06
CA ASN A 35 16.89 11.01 7.95
C ASN A 35 16.73 10.57 9.41
N LEU A 36 16.56 9.27 9.66
CA LEU A 36 16.28 8.71 11.00
C LEU A 36 17.34 7.71 11.46
N GLY A 37 17.99 7.01 10.53
CA GLY A 37 18.98 5.97 10.80
C GLY A 37 20.43 6.46 10.89
N GLY A 38 20.67 7.77 10.76
CA GLY A 38 22.01 8.35 10.90
C GLY A 38 22.96 8.09 9.73
N TRP A 39 22.45 7.70 8.55
CA TRP A 39 23.29 7.49 7.36
C TRP A 39 23.69 8.80 6.66
N ALA A 40 23.02 9.92 6.99
CA ALA A 40 23.34 11.24 6.46
C ALA A 40 24.40 11.97 7.29
N PHE A 41 25.02 12.98 6.67
CA PHE A 41 25.91 13.92 7.37
C PHE A 41 25.16 14.86 8.34
N ASP A 42 23.87 15.09 8.09
CA ASP A 42 22.98 15.92 8.93
C ASP A 42 21.57 15.31 8.97
N PRO A 43 21.36 14.25 9.77
CA PRO A 43 20.07 13.59 9.89
C PRO A 43 19.09 14.48 10.68
N LEU A 44 17.80 14.44 10.33
CA LEU A 44 16.75 15.20 11.05
C LEU A 44 16.72 14.83 12.54
N ILE A 45 16.72 13.53 12.83
CA ILE A 45 16.73 12.94 14.17
C ILE A 45 17.50 11.63 14.06
N VAL A 46 18.31 11.26 15.05
CA VAL A 46 18.96 9.94 15.09
C VAL A 46 18.20 9.04 16.06
N ILE A 47 17.71 7.91 15.56
CA ILE A 47 17.02 6.89 16.35
C ILE A 47 17.92 5.66 16.45
N ASP A 48 18.51 5.44 17.63
CA ASP A 48 19.44 4.31 17.85
C ASP A 48 18.73 2.96 18.00
N SER A 49 17.41 2.97 18.19
CA SER A 49 16.61 1.75 18.33
C SER A 49 16.23 1.19 16.96
N GLU A 50 16.88 0.10 16.57
CA GLU A 50 16.56 -0.64 15.33
C GLU A 50 15.08 -1.04 15.25
N GLN A 51 14.50 -1.48 16.37
CA GLN A 51 13.09 -1.85 16.43
C GLN A 51 12.17 -0.64 16.13
N THR A 52 12.52 0.55 16.62
CA THR A 52 11.76 1.78 16.39
C THR A 52 11.88 2.22 14.93
N LEU A 53 13.10 2.20 14.38
CA LEU A 53 13.34 2.47 12.95
C LEU A 53 12.52 1.55 12.05
N ARG A 54 12.55 0.24 12.33
CA ARG A 54 11.79 -0.76 11.57
C ARG A 54 10.28 -0.53 11.70
N ALA A 55 9.78 -0.16 12.87
CA ALA A 55 8.36 0.14 13.05
C ALA A 55 7.91 1.38 12.24
N ILE A 56 8.74 2.43 12.22
CA ILE A 56 8.48 3.63 11.41
C ILE A 56 8.52 3.29 9.91
N GLU A 57 9.52 2.51 9.47
CA GLU A 57 9.61 2.08 8.08
C GLU A 57 8.40 1.26 7.66
N LEU A 58 7.98 0.29 8.46
CA LEU A 58 6.79 -0.53 8.19
C LEU A 58 5.53 0.33 8.13
N PHE A 59 5.39 1.32 9.00
CA PHE A 59 4.27 2.26 8.99
C PHE A 59 4.23 3.09 7.70
N LEU A 60 5.37 3.66 7.31
CA LEU A 60 5.47 4.46 6.08
C LEU A 60 5.27 3.61 4.83
N GLN A 61 5.83 2.40 4.78
CA GLN A 61 5.61 1.46 3.68
C GLN A 61 4.16 0.99 3.60
N ALA A 62 3.49 0.79 4.73
CA ALA A 62 2.08 0.43 4.77
C ALA A 62 1.19 1.53 4.16
N GLY A 63 1.46 2.80 4.48
CA GLY A 63 0.74 3.94 3.89
C GLY A 63 1.09 4.20 2.43
N ALA A 64 2.37 4.38 2.13
CA ALA A 64 2.82 4.70 0.78
C ALA A 64 2.60 3.53 -0.19
N GLY A 65 2.80 2.29 0.28
CA GLY A 65 2.57 1.08 -0.51
C GLY A 65 1.10 0.85 -0.84
N SER A 66 0.18 1.06 0.12
CA SER A 66 -1.26 0.95 -0.16
C SER A 66 -1.74 2.05 -1.11
N LEU A 67 -1.25 3.28 -0.95
CA LEU A 67 -1.52 4.38 -1.87
C LEU A 67 -1.06 4.01 -3.30
N ALA A 68 0.19 3.61 -3.45
CA ALA A 68 0.76 3.25 -4.74
C ALA A 68 -0.02 2.10 -5.38
N PHE A 69 -0.24 1.01 -4.62
CA PHE A 69 -0.97 -0.16 -5.09
C PHE A 69 -2.34 0.24 -5.66
N VAL A 70 -3.16 0.93 -4.86
CA VAL A 70 -4.54 1.28 -5.25
C VAL A 70 -4.53 2.24 -6.43
N TYR A 71 -3.67 3.26 -6.41
CA TYR A 71 -3.62 4.28 -7.46
C TYR A 71 -3.19 3.68 -8.81
N PHE A 72 -2.08 2.94 -8.86
CA PHE A 72 -1.56 2.40 -10.11
C PHE A 72 -2.39 1.22 -10.64
N ALA A 73 -2.91 0.36 -9.76
CA ALA A 73 -3.81 -0.71 -10.16
C ALA A 73 -5.11 -0.16 -10.76
N SER A 74 -5.77 0.78 -10.08
CA SER A 74 -7.00 1.39 -10.59
C SER A 74 -6.78 2.22 -11.86
N SER A 75 -5.65 2.91 -12.00
CA SER A 75 -5.29 3.65 -13.22
C SER A 75 -5.14 2.75 -14.45
N THR A 76 -4.71 1.52 -14.24
CA THR A 76 -4.54 0.53 -15.32
C THR A 76 -5.89 -0.04 -15.77
N ALA A 77 -6.94 0.01 -14.94
CA ALA A 77 -8.27 -0.45 -15.30
C ALA A 77 -8.84 0.28 -16.53
N PRO A 78 -9.45 -0.45 -17.49
CA PRO A 78 -9.93 0.13 -18.74
C PRO A 78 -11.20 0.98 -18.58
N SER A 79 -12.02 0.69 -17.58
CA SER A 79 -13.23 1.44 -17.24
C SER A 79 -13.46 1.44 -15.71
N HIS A 80 -14.26 2.39 -15.23
CA HIS A 80 -14.68 2.51 -13.83
C HIS A 80 -13.50 2.63 -12.84
N ARG A 81 -12.48 3.43 -13.15
CA ARG A 81 -11.24 3.50 -12.34
C ARG A 81 -11.55 3.92 -10.91
N PHE A 82 -12.45 4.88 -10.70
CA PHE A 82 -12.87 5.26 -9.35
C PHE A 82 -13.51 4.11 -8.56
N PHE A 83 -14.47 3.39 -9.15
CA PHE A 83 -15.09 2.23 -8.49
C PHE A 83 -14.05 1.15 -8.16
N VAL A 84 -13.15 0.84 -9.10
CA VAL A 84 -12.05 -0.10 -8.89
C VAL A 84 -11.13 0.39 -7.75
N SER A 85 -10.85 1.69 -7.65
CA SER A 85 -10.04 2.23 -6.57
C SER A 85 -10.67 2.01 -5.19
N ILE A 86 -11.99 2.25 -5.04
CA ILE A 86 -12.71 2.02 -3.78
C ILE A 86 -12.67 0.54 -3.43
N PHE A 87 -12.96 -0.34 -4.40
CA PHE A 87 -12.96 -1.77 -4.20
C PHE A 87 -11.59 -2.28 -3.74
N LEU A 88 -10.52 -1.83 -4.38
CA LEU A 88 -9.15 -2.18 -3.98
C LEU A 88 -8.78 -1.59 -2.63
N ALA A 89 -9.22 -0.37 -2.31
CA ALA A 89 -8.98 0.24 -1.00
C ALA A 89 -9.57 -0.62 0.13
N VAL A 90 -10.79 -1.14 -0.06
CA VAL A 90 -11.43 -2.08 0.87
C VAL A 90 -10.63 -3.37 0.99
N ILE A 91 -10.21 -3.97 -0.13
CA ILE A 91 -9.41 -5.21 -0.13
C ILE A 91 -8.07 -5.03 0.58
N VAL A 92 -7.34 -3.96 0.29
CA VAL A 92 -6.01 -3.73 0.90
C VAL A 92 -6.12 -3.43 2.39
N THR A 93 -7.20 -2.76 2.80
CA THR A 93 -7.41 -2.39 4.20
C THR A 93 -7.90 -3.56 5.05
N LEU A 94 -8.90 -4.30 4.56
CA LEU A 94 -9.58 -5.35 5.32
C LEU A 94 -9.17 -6.75 4.88
N GLY A 95 -9.03 -6.97 3.58
CA GLY A 95 -8.72 -8.28 3.00
C GLY A 95 -7.33 -8.76 3.37
N LEU A 96 -6.35 -7.87 3.50
CA LEU A 96 -4.99 -8.26 3.91
C LEU A 96 -4.94 -8.71 5.39
N GLU A 97 -5.64 -7.99 6.28
CA GLU A 97 -5.74 -8.36 7.69
C GLU A 97 -6.50 -9.68 7.86
N PHE A 98 -7.59 -9.86 7.10
CA PHE A 98 -8.35 -11.10 7.09
C PHE A 98 -7.55 -12.29 6.54
N ALA A 99 -6.79 -12.09 5.46
CA ALA A 99 -5.94 -13.13 4.89
C ALA A 99 -4.83 -13.55 5.87
N VAL A 100 -4.19 -12.57 6.53
CA VAL A 100 -3.19 -12.85 7.57
C VAL A 100 -3.82 -13.57 8.77
N TYR A 101 -4.99 -13.13 9.23
CA TYR A 101 -5.74 -13.82 10.28
C TYR A 101 -6.03 -15.28 9.90
N TRP A 102 -6.55 -15.52 8.70
CA TRP A 102 -6.87 -16.86 8.22
C TRP A 102 -5.63 -17.76 8.11
N LEU A 103 -4.56 -17.25 7.49
CA LEU A 103 -3.29 -17.97 7.37
C LEU A 103 -2.69 -18.27 8.75
N ASN A 104 -2.79 -17.34 9.69
CA ASN A 104 -2.33 -17.56 11.06
C ASN A 104 -3.19 -18.59 11.80
N VAL A 105 -4.52 -18.58 11.63
CA VAL A 105 -5.41 -19.61 12.22
C VAL A 105 -5.10 -21.00 11.68
N GLU A 106 -4.77 -21.14 10.40
CA GLU A 106 -4.33 -22.42 9.82
C GLU A 106 -2.96 -22.86 10.35
N LEU A 107 -2.02 -21.93 10.55
CA LEU A 107 -0.67 -22.22 11.03
C LEU A 107 -0.58 -22.41 12.56
N ASP A 108 -1.49 -21.84 13.35
CA ASP A 108 -1.51 -21.99 14.82
C ASP A 108 -2.05 -23.33 15.30
N SER A 109 -2.55 -24.18 14.39
CA SER A 109 -2.69 -25.62 14.66
C SER A 109 -1.35 -26.32 14.96
N GLY A 110 -0.22 -25.64 14.70
CA GLY A 110 1.16 -26.06 15.00
C GLY A 110 1.89 -25.29 16.13
N GLY A 111 1.23 -24.36 16.83
CA GLY A 111 1.75 -23.76 18.07
C GLY A 111 2.83 -22.67 17.92
N SER A 112 2.74 -21.78 16.93
CA SER A 112 3.62 -20.60 16.88
C SER A 112 2.79 -19.31 16.97
N ASN A 113 2.78 -18.71 18.16
CA ASN A 113 2.16 -17.41 18.43
C ASN A 113 2.75 -16.32 17.52
N TYR A 114 2.10 -16.04 16.40
CA TYR A 114 2.37 -14.83 15.61
C TYR A 114 1.72 -13.64 16.34
N GLU A 115 2.46 -13.03 17.27
CA GLU A 115 2.01 -11.82 17.95
C GLU A 115 1.93 -10.64 16.97
N PHE A 116 0.76 -10.00 16.94
CA PHE A 116 0.45 -8.75 16.22
C PHE A 116 1.21 -7.54 16.81
N ARG A 117 2.55 -7.56 16.81
CA ARG A 117 3.38 -6.40 17.19
C ARG A 117 3.50 -5.43 16.02
N GLY A 118 2.43 -4.67 15.77
CA GLY A 118 2.41 -3.57 14.78
C GLY A 118 1.08 -3.32 14.08
N GLY A 119 0.03 -4.08 14.39
CA GLY A 119 -1.24 -4.11 13.62
C GLY A 119 -1.92 -2.76 13.47
N PHE A 120 -2.31 -2.13 14.59
CA PHE A 120 -3.17 -0.94 14.54
C PHE A 120 -2.59 0.22 13.73
N TYR A 121 -1.34 0.62 13.98
CA TYR A 121 -0.72 1.74 13.28
C TYR A 121 -0.54 1.44 11.78
N ASN A 122 -0.16 0.21 11.43
CA ASN A 122 -0.04 -0.19 10.04
C ASN A 122 -1.39 -0.24 9.32
N THR A 123 -2.45 -0.69 10.01
CA THR A 123 -3.82 -0.64 9.48
C THR A 123 -4.26 0.81 9.24
N VAL A 124 -4.01 1.72 10.20
CA VAL A 124 -4.32 3.15 10.03
C VAL A 124 -3.56 3.74 8.85
N ALA A 125 -2.26 3.46 8.72
CA ALA A 125 -1.48 3.91 7.57
C ALA A 125 -2.06 3.41 6.24
N ARG A 126 -2.45 2.13 6.17
CA ARG A 126 -3.09 1.55 4.98
C ARG A 126 -4.41 2.23 4.65
N VAL A 127 -5.27 2.48 5.63
CA VAL A 127 -6.53 3.21 5.46
C VAL A 127 -6.26 4.57 4.84
N VAL A 128 -5.32 5.33 5.41
CA VAL A 128 -4.97 6.68 4.93
C VAL A 128 -4.44 6.62 3.50
N GLY A 129 -3.48 5.73 3.21
CA GLY A 129 -2.90 5.57 1.89
C GLY A 129 -3.93 5.17 0.83
N ALA A 130 -4.75 4.17 1.12
CA ALA A 130 -5.81 3.71 0.23
C ALA A 130 -6.88 4.78 -0.03
N THR A 131 -7.30 5.51 1.01
CA THR A 131 -8.27 6.61 0.88
C THR A 131 -7.68 7.76 0.05
N ALA A 132 -6.42 8.12 0.28
CA ALA A 132 -5.72 9.13 -0.52
C ALA A 132 -5.65 8.74 -2.00
N ALA A 133 -5.37 7.48 -2.31
CA ALA A 133 -5.38 6.99 -3.69
C ALA A 133 -6.77 7.13 -4.35
N SER A 134 -7.84 6.71 -3.68
CA SER A 134 -9.21 6.87 -4.19
C SER A 134 -9.59 8.33 -4.40
N TYR A 135 -9.18 9.22 -3.49
CA TYR A 135 -9.39 10.66 -3.64
C TYR A 135 -8.67 11.23 -4.87
N LEU A 136 -7.40 10.84 -5.08
CA LEU A 136 -6.63 11.28 -6.25
C LEU A 136 -7.27 10.82 -7.57
N ILE A 137 -7.77 9.58 -7.62
CA ILE A 137 -8.47 9.06 -8.80
C ILE A 137 -9.77 9.85 -9.04
N TRP A 138 -10.59 10.05 -8.00
CA TRP A 138 -11.83 10.84 -8.11
C TRP A 138 -11.57 12.25 -8.64
N HIS A 139 -10.60 12.94 -8.05
CA HIS A 139 -10.23 14.29 -8.46
C HIS A 139 -9.73 14.32 -9.93
N SER A 140 -9.01 13.28 -10.36
CA SER A 140 -8.53 13.18 -11.74
C SER A 140 -9.66 12.95 -12.75
N GLU A 141 -10.65 12.12 -12.42
CA GLU A 141 -11.80 11.87 -13.28
C GLU A 141 -12.71 13.10 -13.37
N LYS A 142 -12.96 13.79 -12.25
CA LYS A 142 -13.75 15.03 -12.23
C LYS A 142 -13.14 16.12 -13.11
N ARG A 143 -11.81 16.28 -13.07
CA ARG A 143 -11.13 17.25 -13.95
C ARG A 143 -11.30 16.91 -15.44
N GLN A 144 -11.41 15.63 -15.81
CA GLN A 144 -11.62 15.22 -17.20
C GLN A 144 -13.06 15.44 -17.68
N SER A 145 -14.05 15.44 -16.80
CA SER A 145 -15.45 15.74 -17.17
C SER A 145 -15.74 17.23 -17.35
N ASP A 146 -14.92 18.09 -16.76
CA ASP A 146 -15.09 19.54 -16.79
C ASP A 146 -14.39 20.21 -18.02
N LEU A 147 -13.70 19.43 -18.86
CA LEU A 147 -12.99 19.86 -20.09
C LEU A 147 -13.73 19.38 -21.34
#